data_AF-A0A0F9SBC0-F1
#
_entry.id   AF-A0A0F9SBC0-F1
#
_cell.length_a   1.000
_cell.length_b   1.000
_cell.length_c   1.000
_cell.angle_alpha   90.00
_cell.angle_beta   90.00
_cell.angle_gamma   90.00
#
_symmetry.space_group_name_H-M   'P 1'
#
loop_
_entity.id
_entity.type
_entity.pdbx_description
1 polymer ?
#
loop_
_entity_poly.entity_id
_entity_poly.type
_entity_poly.pdbx_seq_one_letter_code
_entity_poly.pdbx_strand_id
1 'polypeptide(L)'
;MKKTITLEEVSVKKNIFSLVLFFFCLSILYSQDANLRPMTVDDALNMARLRNVRMSPDGNWVFFSKSELDWEKNKRKTKHFMIPASGG
;
A
#
# COMPACT_ATOMS: atom_id res chain seq x y z
N MET A 1 -17.74 56.77 -5.44
CA MET A 1 -17.77 55.59 -4.56
C MET A 1 -16.79 54.53 -5.09
N LYS A 2 -15.49 54.70 -4.86
CA LYS A 2 -14.48 53.66 -5.15
C LYS A 2 -13.75 53.37 -3.85
N LYS A 3 -13.82 52.09 -3.48
CA LYS A 3 -13.38 51.50 -2.22
C LYS A 3 -11.86 51.67 -2.12
N THR A 4 -11.39 52.56 -1.26
CA THR A 4 -9.99 52.67 -0.84
C THR A 4 -9.69 51.47 0.05
N ILE A 5 -9.43 50.32 -0.57
CA ILE A 5 -8.95 49.14 0.15
C ILE A 5 -7.49 49.47 0.48
N THR A 6 -7.23 49.69 1.75
CA THR A 6 -5.93 50.11 2.26
C THR A 6 -4.91 49.00 1.96
N LEU A 7 -3.74 49.36 1.41
CA LEU A 7 -2.68 48.43 0.98
C LEU A 7 -2.26 47.44 2.09
N GLU A 8 -2.48 47.84 3.34
CA GLU A 8 -2.26 47.05 4.54
C GLU A 8 -3.14 45.79 4.61
N GLU A 9 -4.43 45.87 4.25
CA GLU A 9 -5.32 44.70 4.21
C GLU A 9 -4.89 43.68 3.15
N VAL A 10 -4.38 44.15 2.01
CA VAL A 10 -3.89 43.29 0.92
C VAL A 10 -2.61 42.57 1.35
N SER A 11 -1.71 43.26 2.06
CA SER A 11 -0.48 42.68 2.62
C SER A 11 -0.78 41.60 3.68
N VAL A 12 -1.71 41.87 4.60
CA VAL A 12 -2.11 40.93 5.65
C VAL A 12 -2.78 39.68 5.06
N LYS A 13 -3.65 39.82 4.06
CA LYS A 13 -4.28 38.67 3.37
C LYS A 13 -3.26 37.81 2.62
N LYS A 14 -2.23 38.42 2.01
CA LYS A 14 -1.14 37.70 1.35
C LYS A 14 -0.31 36.88 2.34
N ASN A 15 -0.03 37.43 3.52
CA ASN A 15 0.70 36.73 4.58
C ASN A 15 -0.12 35.58 5.18
N ILE A 16 -1.43 35.79 5.39
CA ILE A 16 -2.36 34.74 5.84
C ILE A 16 -2.44 33.62 4.80
N PHE A 17 -2.57 33.96 3.51
CA PHE A 17 -2.59 32.96 2.45
C PHE A 17 -1.28 32.16 2.38
N SER A 18 -0.13 32.84 2.53
CA SER A 18 1.17 32.18 2.60
C SER A 18 1.29 31.25 3.80
N LEU A 19 0.72 31.62 4.95
CA LEU A 19 0.75 30.81 6.16
C LEU A 19 -0.15 29.57 6.04
N VAL A 20 -1.35 29.73 5.47
CA VAL A 20 -2.26 28.62 5.18
C VAL A 20 -1.62 27.64 4.18
N LEU A 21 -0.96 28.16 3.15
CA LEU A 21 -0.25 27.33 2.16
C LEU A 21 0.93 26.58 2.78
N PHE A 22 1.65 27.21 3.71
CA PHE A 22 2.73 26.56 4.46
C PHE A 22 2.22 25.41 5.34
N PHE A 23 1.14 25.64 6.10
CA PHE A 23 0.51 24.58 6.89
C PHE A 23 -0.08 23.45 6.04
N PHE A 24 -0.62 23.77 4.86
CA PHE A 24 -1.12 22.76 3.92
C PHE A 24 0.03 21.86 3.42
N CYS A 25 1.20 22.43 3.07
CA CYS A 25 2.37 21.65 2.69
C CYS A 25 2.93 20.76 3.80
N LEU A 26 2.83 21.17 5.07
CA LEU A 26 3.32 20.37 6.20
C LEU A 26 2.55 19.05 6.40
N SER A 27 1.30 18.96 5.94
CA SER A 27 0.46 17.76 6.12
C SER A 27 1.00 16.51 5.40
N ILE A 28 1.80 16.67 4.34
CA ILE A 28 2.35 15.57 3.53
C ILE A 28 3.44 14.80 4.31
N LEU A 29 4.08 15.42 5.30
CA LEU A 29 5.16 14.82 6.08
C LEU A 29 4.68 13.68 7.00
N TYR A 30 3.38 13.59 7.27
CA TYR A 30 2.79 12.59 8.16
C TYR A 30 2.15 11.39 7.43
N SER A 31 2.39 11.23 6.12
CA SER A 31 1.82 10.12 5.33
C SER A 31 2.52 8.76 5.53
N GLN A 32 3.36 8.61 6.56
CA GLN A 32 4.05 7.36 6.87
C GLN A 32 3.12 6.49 7.72
N ASP A 33 2.69 5.33 7.21
CA ASP A 33 1.91 4.37 7.98
C ASP A 33 2.79 3.76 9.08
N ALA A 34 2.58 4.18 10.33
CA ALA A 34 3.35 3.73 11.47
C ALA A 34 3.27 2.21 11.72
N ASN A 35 2.32 1.52 11.09
CA ASN A 35 2.17 0.07 11.20
C ASN A 35 3.03 -0.69 10.19
N LEU A 36 3.57 -0.01 9.17
CA LEU A 36 4.46 -0.62 8.19
C LEU A 36 5.90 -0.60 8.72
N ARG A 37 6.51 -1.79 8.81
CA ARG A 37 7.94 -1.93 9.07
C ARG A 37 8.74 -2.04 7.76
N PRO A 38 10.02 -1.62 7.73
CA PRO A 38 10.89 -1.86 6.59
C PRO A 38 10.98 -3.35 6.22
N MET A 39 11.04 -3.65 4.92
CA MET A 39 11.21 -5.00 4.41
C MET A 39 12.61 -5.53 4.76
N THR A 40 12.66 -6.74 5.32
CA THR A 40 13.91 -7.45 5.62
C THR A 40 14.18 -8.54 4.58
N VAL A 41 15.40 -9.10 4.60
CA VAL A 41 15.73 -10.27 3.77
C VAL A 41 14.83 -11.46 4.14
N ASP A 42 14.49 -11.61 5.42
CA ASP A 42 13.63 -12.70 5.90
C ASP A 42 12.23 -12.63 5.31
N ASP A 43 11.68 -11.42 5.08
CA ASP A 43 10.39 -11.25 4.42
C ASP A 43 10.42 -11.80 2.99
N ALA A 44 11.49 -11.47 2.26
CA ALA A 44 11.68 -11.96 0.90
C ALA A 44 11.83 -13.49 0.86
N LEU A 45 12.51 -14.06 1.87
CA LEU A 45 12.69 -15.51 2.00
C LEU A 45 11.40 -16.23 2.39
N ASN A 46 10.62 -15.66 3.31
CA ASN A 46 9.35 -16.21 3.80
C ASN A 46 8.19 -16.05 2.81
N MET A 47 8.38 -15.29 1.74
CA MET A 47 7.34 -15.08 0.73
C MET A 47 6.84 -16.39 0.14
N ALA A 48 5.53 -16.65 0.28
CA ALA A 48 4.86 -17.78 -0.34
C ALA A 48 4.81 -17.57 -1.85
N ARG A 49 5.18 -18.62 -2.61
CA ARG A 49 5.18 -18.58 -4.08
C ARG A 49 4.04 -19.43 -4.63
N LEU A 50 3.13 -18.81 -5.37
CA LEU A 50 2.07 -19.51 -6.09
C LEU A 50 2.53 -19.83 -7.52
N ARG A 51 2.31 -21.07 -7.96
CA ARG A 51 2.66 -21.56 -9.31
C ARG A 51 1.60 -22.52 -9.85
N ASN A 52 1.65 -22.78 -11.14
CA ASN A 52 0.79 -23.76 -11.83
C ASN A 52 -0.70 -23.50 -11.58
N VAL A 53 -1.09 -22.23 -11.55
CA VAL A 53 -2.49 -21.83 -11.37
C VAL A 53 -3.28 -22.24 -12.61
N ARG A 54 -4.32 -23.04 -12.44
CA ARG A 54 -5.22 -23.49 -13.52
C ARG A 54 -6.68 -23.45 -13.08
N MET A 55 -7.53 -23.07 -14.01
CA MET A 55 -8.98 -23.14 -13.86
C MET A 55 -9.50 -24.51 -14.31
N SER A 56 -10.51 -25.05 -13.65
CA SER A 56 -11.26 -26.20 -14.16
C SER A 56 -12.07 -25.81 -15.41
N PRO A 57 -12.35 -26.75 -16.34
CA PRO A 57 -13.09 -26.45 -17.57
C PRO A 57 -14.52 -25.93 -17.34
N ASP A 58 -15.15 -26.36 -16.24
CA ASP A 58 -16.48 -25.92 -15.81
C ASP A 58 -16.46 -24.57 -15.08
N GLY A 59 -15.27 -24.02 -14.82
CA GLY A 59 -15.11 -22.71 -14.19
C GLY A 59 -15.46 -22.65 -12.69
N ASN A 60 -15.67 -23.79 -12.02
CA ASN A 60 -16.05 -23.81 -10.62
C ASN A 60 -14.86 -23.94 -9.66
N TRP A 61 -13.68 -24.34 -10.15
CA TRP A 61 -12.52 -24.65 -9.30
C TRP A 61 -11.23 -24.02 -9.82
N VAL A 62 -10.37 -23.61 -8.88
CA VAL A 62 -9.01 -23.15 -9.13
C VAL A 62 -8.03 -24.11 -8.47
N PHE A 63 -7.14 -24.69 -9.26
CA PHE A 63 -6.01 -25.47 -8.79
C PHE A 63 -4.74 -24.61 -8.79
N PHE A 64 -3.92 -24.73 -7.75
CA PHE A 64 -2.60 -24.10 -7.72
C PHE A 64 -1.64 -24.84 -6.79
N SER A 65 -0.35 -24.54 -6.92
CA SER A 65 0.68 -24.98 -5.99
C SER A 65 1.20 -23.79 -5.18
N LYS A 66 1.36 -23.96 -3.87
CA LYS A 66 1.93 -22.97 -2.94
C LYS A 66 3.24 -23.52 -2.39
N SER A 67 4.31 -22.74 -2.51
CA SER A 67 5.65 -23.10 -2.03
C SER A 67 6.11 -22.13 -0.94
N GLU A 68 6.40 -22.68 0.25
CA GLU A 68 6.83 -21.95 1.45
C GLU A 68 8.19 -22.45 1.92
N LEU A 69 8.95 -21.59 2.61
CA LEU A 69 10.24 -21.97 3.17
C LEU A 69 10.04 -22.73 4.49
N ASP A 70 10.62 -23.92 4.58
CA ASP A 70 10.78 -24.70 5.81
C ASP A 70 12.20 -24.43 6.33
N TRP A 71 12.29 -23.61 7.37
CA TRP A 71 13.57 -23.15 7.95
C TRP A 71 14.35 -24.29 8.60
N GLU A 72 13.68 -25.18 9.32
CA GLU A 72 14.32 -26.33 9.98
C GLU A 72 15.03 -27.24 8.98
N LYS A 73 14.39 -27.44 7.83
CA LYS A 73 14.93 -28.30 6.76
C LYS A 73 15.76 -27.56 5.74
N ASN A 74 15.85 -26.23 5.85
CA ASN A 74 16.46 -25.34 4.87
C ASN A 74 16.02 -25.66 3.43
N LYS A 75 14.72 -25.91 3.23
CA LYS A 75 14.14 -26.34 1.94
C LYS A 75 12.79 -25.68 1.71
N ARG A 76 12.42 -25.51 0.44
CA ARG A 76 11.06 -25.08 0.06
C ARG A 76 10.12 -26.30 0.05
N LYS A 77 9.00 -26.21 0.76
CA LYS A 77 7.93 -27.22 0.76
C LYS A 77 6.80 -26.73 -0.14
N THR A 78 6.42 -27.55 -1.12
CA THR A 78 5.31 -27.26 -2.03
C THR A 78 4.09 -28.10 -1.64
N LYS A 79 2.92 -27.45 -1.58
CA LYS A 79 1.62 -28.09 -1.39
C LYS A 79 0.70 -27.72 -2.56
N HIS A 80 -0.16 -28.64 -2.93
CA HIS A 80 -1.17 -28.44 -3.97
C HIS A 80 -2.52 -28.15 -3.32
N PHE A 81 -3.26 -27.21 -3.91
CA PHE A 81 -4.55 -26.76 -3.43
C PHE A 81 -5.54 -26.76 -4.58
N MET A 82 -6.80 -26.99 -4.23
CA MET A 82 -7.96 -26.82 -5.10
C MET A 82 -9.01 -26.09 -4.28
N ILE A 83 -9.47 -24.93 -4.77
CA ILE A 83 -10.43 -24.07 -4.09
C ILE A 83 -11.59 -23.71 -5.02
N PRO A 84 -12.80 -23.40 -4.50
CA PRO A 84 -13.88 -22.86 -5.32
C PRO A 84 -13.47 -21.54 -5.97
N ALA A 85 -13.84 -21.37 -7.24
CA ALA A 85 -13.57 -20.15 -7.99
C ALA A 85 -14.39 -18.94 -7.51
N SER A 86 -15.51 -19.19 -6.84
CA SER A 86 -16.35 -18.15 -6.22
C SER A 86 -15.65 -17.41 -5.07
N GLY A 87 -14.50 -17.90 -4.61
CA GLY A 87 -13.84 -17.41 -3.41
C GLY A 87 -14.49 -17.95 -2.13
N GLY A 88 -13.70 -17.96 -1.06
CA GLY A 88 -14.06 -18.39 0.30
C GLY A 88 -12.99 -17.95 1.28
#